data_AF-A0A6A4WMM3-F1
#
_entry.id   AF-A0A6A4WMM3-F1
#
_cell.length_a   1.000
_cell.length_b   1.000
_cell.length_c   1.000
_cell.angle_alpha   90.00
_cell.angle_beta   90.00
_cell.angle_gamma   90.00
#
_symmetry.space_group_name_H-M   'P 1'
#
loop_
_entity.id
_entity.type
_entity.pdbx_description
1 polymer ?
#
loop_
_entity_poly.entity_id
_entity_poly.type
_entity_poly.pdbx_seq_one_letter_code
_entity_poly.pdbx_strand_id
1 'polypeptide(L)'
;MDQDVSFATVDACGQNLLSLVSRGNAIVAELLRLEDYLPDVFRKEKKEEGKKFAPVIFDFSYFQTSDAVEAKIEADDNLKKLDTQFKESYCNVISRFYMAYESIFKYAIDLNGYLSDLSEGVYFQHSLDNVFADADGKQLMCEALYLLGVQLLTAEHIDGATRERLLVAHHRAAVQSAAAACHLDDVCKLLRSTGLGESGRRPANYPEHYFSVALAPQAAMLYVCLFFKPAVLAMETAMMREIVDKFFPDNWVISVYMGSTVNLLEAWEPYKAARTVLHASLDTAAVKQLTGKHATRMEWSFQVK
;
A
#
# COMPACT_ATOMS: atom_id res chain seq x y z
N MET A 1 -33.65 15.72 -21.72
CA MET A 1 -32.25 16.05 -21.38
C MET A 1 -32.24 16.30 -19.90
N ASP A 2 -32.28 15.22 -19.11
CA ASP A 2 -31.88 15.32 -17.72
C ASP A 2 -30.35 15.36 -17.77
N GLN A 3 -29.76 16.46 -17.30
CA GLN A 3 -28.35 16.46 -16.98
C GLN A 3 -28.21 15.51 -15.78
N ASP A 4 -27.60 14.35 -15.96
CA ASP A 4 -27.19 13.48 -14.86
C ASP A 4 -26.30 14.31 -13.92
N VAL A 5 -26.91 14.78 -12.83
CA VAL A 5 -26.21 15.54 -11.80
C VAL A 5 -25.34 14.52 -11.05
N SER A 6 -24.06 14.46 -11.38
CA SER A 6 -23.13 13.50 -10.77
C SER A 6 -23.01 13.75 -9.27
N PHE A 7 -23.32 12.72 -8.48
CA PHE A 7 -23.16 12.65 -7.02
C PHE A 7 -21.81 13.22 -6.58
N ALA A 8 -20.75 12.89 -7.30
CA ALA A 8 -19.37 13.29 -6.99
C ALA A 8 -19.10 14.80 -7.11
N THR A 9 -19.88 15.54 -7.92
CA THR A 9 -19.54 16.92 -8.30
C THR A 9 -20.43 17.99 -7.68
N VAL A 10 -21.66 17.65 -7.29
CA VAL A 10 -22.65 18.64 -6.82
C VAL A 10 -23.01 18.45 -5.35
N ASP A 11 -22.92 17.24 -4.83
CA ASP A 11 -23.31 16.93 -3.46
C ASP A 11 -22.11 16.99 -2.50
N ALA A 12 -22.30 17.56 -1.31
CA ALA A 12 -21.23 17.69 -0.31
C ALA A 12 -20.70 16.32 0.17
N CYS A 13 -21.56 15.30 0.25
CA CYS A 13 -21.18 13.94 0.58
C CYS A 13 -20.30 13.33 -0.52
N GLY A 14 -20.71 13.50 -1.78
CA GLY A 14 -19.95 13.01 -2.93
C GLY A 14 -18.63 13.77 -3.15
N GLN A 15 -18.61 15.08 -2.95
CA GLN A 15 -17.41 15.91 -3.03
C GLN A 15 -16.38 15.54 -1.94
N ASN A 16 -16.83 15.24 -0.72
CA ASN A 16 -15.93 14.79 0.34
C ASN A 16 -15.31 13.43 0.01
N LEU A 17 -16.11 12.49 -0.48
CA LEU A 17 -15.63 11.18 -0.92
C LEU A 17 -14.67 11.29 -2.12
N LEU A 18 -14.96 12.15 -3.09
CA LEU A 18 -14.07 12.42 -4.22
C LEU A 18 -12.75 13.06 -3.78
N SER A 19 -12.80 13.97 -2.80
CA SER A 19 -11.61 14.57 -2.19
C SER A 19 -10.75 13.53 -1.48
N LEU A 20 -11.37 12.59 -0.74
CA LEU A 20 -10.68 11.45 -0.16
C LEU A 20 -9.96 10.64 -1.24
N VAL A 21 -10.67 10.17 -2.27
CA VAL A 21 -10.07 9.40 -3.37
C VAL A 21 -8.91 10.16 -4.05
N SER A 22 -9.08 11.46 -4.28
CA SER A 22 -8.04 12.32 -4.87
C SER A 22 -6.78 12.40 -3.99
N ARG A 23 -6.96 12.58 -2.68
CA ARG A 23 -5.86 12.57 -1.69
C ARG A 23 -5.19 11.20 -1.63
N GLY A 24 -5.96 10.11 -1.73
CA GLY A 24 -5.43 8.75 -1.73
C GLY A 24 -4.46 8.52 -2.88
N ASN A 25 -4.84 8.93 -4.10
CA ASN A 25 -3.95 8.87 -5.27
C ASN A 25 -2.68 9.71 -5.08
N ALA A 26 -2.79 10.92 -4.52
CA ALA A 26 -1.64 11.77 -4.24
C ALA A 26 -0.67 11.15 -3.23
N ILE A 27 -1.18 10.48 -2.19
CA ILE A 27 -0.36 9.78 -1.19
C ILE A 27 0.39 8.61 -1.84
N VAL A 28 -0.29 7.79 -2.64
CA VAL A 28 0.38 6.67 -3.34
C VAL A 28 1.49 7.18 -4.26
N ALA A 29 1.23 8.26 -5.01
CA ALA A 29 2.24 8.87 -5.88
C ALA A 29 3.47 9.37 -5.09
N GLU A 30 3.27 9.96 -3.91
CA GLU A 30 4.38 10.39 -3.05
C GLU A 30 5.15 9.20 -2.48
N LEU A 31 4.48 8.13 -2.05
CA LEU A 31 5.14 6.92 -1.54
C LEU A 31 6.02 6.26 -2.62
N LEU A 32 5.49 6.08 -3.83
CA LEU A 32 6.24 5.54 -4.96
C LEU A 32 7.44 6.42 -5.31
N ARG A 33 7.26 7.75 -5.30
CA ARG A 33 8.35 8.69 -5.55
C ARG A 33 9.43 8.58 -4.47
N LEU A 34 9.05 8.46 -3.20
CA LEU A 34 9.98 8.41 -2.08
C LEU A 34 10.83 7.13 -2.07
N GLU A 35 10.33 6.01 -2.58
CA GLU A 35 11.09 4.76 -2.73
C GLU A 35 12.43 4.98 -3.46
N ASP A 36 12.42 5.79 -4.53
CA ASP A 36 13.62 6.15 -5.29
C ASP A 36 14.58 7.06 -4.49
N TYR A 37 14.05 7.87 -3.58
CA TYR A 37 14.82 8.80 -2.74
C TYR A 37 15.29 8.21 -1.41
N LEU A 38 15.06 6.91 -1.14
CA LEU A 38 15.55 6.27 0.08
C LEU A 38 17.08 6.37 0.15
N PRO A 39 17.63 7.09 1.16
CA PRO A 39 19.07 7.31 1.26
C PRO A 39 19.85 6.00 1.43
N ASP A 40 21.03 5.93 0.80
CA ASP A 40 21.89 4.73 0.80
C ASP A 40 22.28 4.28 2.22
N VAL A 41 22.35 5.21 3.18
CA VAL A 41 22.61 4.91 4.60
C VAL A 41 21.58 3.97 5.22
N PHE A 42 20.35 3.93 4.69
CA PHE A 42 19.29 3.02 5.13
C PHE A 42 19.21 1.73 4.28
N ARG A 43 19.85 1.68 3.10
CA ARG A 43 19.79 0.52 2.20
C ARG A 43 20.74 -0.58 2.67
N LYS A 44 20.25 -1.83 2.70
CA LYS A 44 21.05 -3.00 3.11
C LYS A 44 22.24 -3.30 2.20
N GLU A 45 22.19 -2.86 0.94
CA GLU A 45 23.12 -3.28 -0.12
C GLU A 45 24.43 -2.47 -0.15
N LYS A 46 24.40 -1.18 0.18
CA LYS A 46 25.58 -0.29 0.08
C LYS A 46 26.25 -0.09 1.44
N LYS A 47 27.24 -0.95 1.69
CA LYS A 47 27.83 -1.17 3.01
C LYS A 47 28.63 0.01 3.59
N GLU A 48 29.22 0.89 2.80
CA GLU A 48 30.22 1.84 3.33
C GLU A 48 29.59 3.04 4.06
N GLU A 49 28.60 3.72 3.47
CA GLU A 49 27.90 4.83 4.15
C GLU A 49 27.01 4.33 5.29
N GLY A 50 26.32 3.20 5.08
CA GLY A 50 25.51 2.56 6.12
C GLY A 50 26.35 2.19 7.36
N LYS A 51 27.57 1.66 7.18
CA LYS A 51 28.49 1.38 8.30
C LYS A 51 28.92 2.64 9.04
N LYS A 52 29.14 3.75 8.32
CA LYS A 52 29.59 5.01 8.91
C LYS A 52 28.57 5.53 9.94
N PHE A 53 27.29 5.56 9.57
CA PHE A 53 26.24 6.12 10.42
C PHE A 53 25.49 5.09 11.27
N ALA A 54 25.77 3.78 11.11
CA ALA A 54 25.17 2.72 11.92
C ALA A 54 25.17 2.99 13.44
N PRO A 55 26.21 3.60 14.06
CA PRO A 55 26.20 3.87 15.50
C PRO A 55 25.14 4.88 15.98
N VAL A 56 24.55 5.67 15.07
CA VAL A 56 23.57 6.74 15.37
C VAL A 56 22.20 6.49 14.72
N ILE A 57 22.02 5.35 14.05
CA ILE A 57 20.75 4.93 13.46
C ILE A 57 20.19 3.80 14.30
N PHE A 58 19.00 4.00 14.82
CA PHE A 58 18.35 3.07 15.75
C PHE A 58 16.98 2.66 15.22
N ASP A 59 16.54 1.45 15.55
CA ASP A 59 15.18 0.98 15.30
C ASP A 59 14.28 1.25 16.52
N PHE A 60 13.09 0.65 16.58
CA PHE A 60 12.13 0.86 17.65
C PHE A 60 12.63 0.48 19.05
N SER A 61 13.72 -0.30 19.18
CA SER A 61 14.33 -0.55 20.48
C SER A 61 14.79 0.75 21.17
N TYR A 62 15.08 1.80 20.38
CA TYR A 62 15.44 3.12 20.88
C TYR A 62 14.43 3.65 21.89
N PHE A 63 13.12 3.49 21.65
CA PHE A 63 12.09 4.03 22.55
C PHE A 63 12.11 3.41 23.95
N GLN A 64 12.71 2.23 24.11
CA GLN A 64 12.88 1.58 25.41
C GLN A 64 14.20 1.97 26.11
N THR A 65 15.19 2.44 25.35
CA THR A 65 16.55 2.73 25.84
C THR A 65 17.02 4.14 25.53
N SER A 66 16.10 5.08 25.29
CA SER A 66 16.41 6.43 24.78
C SER A 66 17.40 7.16 25.67
N ASP A 67 17.19 7.14 26.98
CA ASP A 67 18.02 7.86 27.95
C ASP A 67 19.47 7.37 27.94
N ALA A 68 19.66 6.04 27.86
CA ALA A 68 20.99 5.43 27.82
C ALA A 68 21.71 5.71 26.48
N VAL A 69 20.97 5.69 25.38
CA VAL A 69 21.50 6.00 24.04
C VAL A 69 21.94 7.46 23.96
N GLU A 70 21.06 8.39 24.35
CA GLU A 70 21.36 9.83 24.28
C GLU A 70 22.49 10.21 25.26
N ALA A 71 22.56 9.61 26.46
CA ALA A 71 23.69 9.81 27.37
C ALA A 71 25.03 9.30 26.77
N LYS A 72 25.01 8.19 26.03
CA LYS A 72 26.19 7.66 25.35
C LYS A 72 26.65 8.56 24.22
N ILE A 73 25.72 9.09 23.43
CA ILE A 73 26.03 10.06 22.37
C ILE A 73 26.60 11.34 23.01
N GLU A 74 26.01 11.79 24.12
CA GLU A 74 26.48 13.00 24.82
C GLU A 74 27.86 12.84 25.49
N ALA A 75 28.29 11.61 25.78
CA ALA A 75 29.59 11.34 26.39
C ALA A 75 30.75 11.21 25.37
N ASP A 76 30.47 10.97 24.09
CA ASP A 76 31.49 10.70 23.07
C ASP A 76 31.46 11.78 21.96
N ASP A 77 32.51 12.61 21.92
CA ASP A 77 32.66 13.71 20.95
C ASP A 77 32.61 13.25 19.49
N ASN A 78 33.03 12.02 19.18
CA ASN A 78 32.95 11.48 17.83
C ASN A 78 31.51 11.10 17.48
N LEU A 79 30.77 10.49 18.41
CA LEU A 79 29.36 10.17 18.22
C LEU A 79 28.50 11.44 18.11
N LYS A 80 28.77 12.48 18.90
CA LYS A 80 28.12 13.79 18.74
C LYS A 80 28.28 14.34 17.34
N LYS A 81 29.52 14.44 16.87
CA LYS A 81 29.82 14.98 15.53
C LYS A 81 29.13 14.14 14.44
N LEU A 82 29.12 12.82 14.60
CA LEU A 82 28.48 11.90 13.67
C LEU A 82 26.95 12.07 13.66
N ASP A 83 26.32 12.20 14.82
CA ASP A 83 24.88 12.39 14.98
C ASP A 83 24.42 13.73 14.41
N THR A 84 25.14 14.83 14.70
CA THR A 84 24.89 16.13 14.10
C THR A 84 25.04 16.08 12.58
N GLN A 85 26.13 15.49 12.07
CA GLN A 85 26.35 15.34 10.64
C GLN A 85 25.21 14.54 9.97
N PHE A 86 24.74 13.47 10.61
CA PHE A 86 23.62 12.67 10.12
C PHE A 86 22.33 13.49 10.04
N LYS A 87 21.98 14.20 11.13
CA LYS A 87 20.77 15.03 11.20
C LYS A 87 20.79 16.14 10.14
N GLU A 88 21.89 16.88 10.02
CA GLU A 88 22.02 17.95 9.02
C GLU A 88 21.91 17.44 7.58
N SER A 89 22.45 16.24 7.31
CA SER A 89 22.47 15.68 5.95
C SER A 89 21.11 15.11 5.53
N TYR A 90 20.37 14.50 6.46
CA TYR A 90 19.21 13.65 6.12
C TYR A 90 17.88 14.12 6.71
N CYS A 91 17.82 15.14 7.57
CA CYS A 91 16.57 15.56 8.23
C CYS A 91 15.43 15.85 7.23
N ASN A 92 15.73 16.50 6.12
CA ASN A 92 14.71 16.89 5.13
C ASN A 92 14.08 15.68 4.44
N VAL A 93 14.90 14.72 4.01
CA VAL A 93 14.40 13.49 3.36
C VAL A 93 13.65 12.62 4.37
N ILE A 94 14.18 12.47 5.58
CA ILE A 94 13.53 11.73 6.68
C ILE A 94 12.16 12.33 7.02
N SER A 95 12.07 13.67 7.08
CA SER A 95 10.82 14.37 7.34
C SER A 95 9.78 14.13 6.24
N ARG A 96 10.21 14.06 4.97
CA ARG A 96 9.31 13.73 3.85
C ARG A 96 8.78 12.30 3.94
N PHE A 97 9.61 11.33 4.31
CA PHE A 97 9.15 9.97 4.60
C PHE A 97 8.11 9.95 5.72
N TYR A 98 8.38 10.63 6.83
CA TYR A 98 7.42 10.73 7.92
C TYR A 98 6.10 11.35 7.50
N MET A 99 6.12 12.47 6.76
CA MET A 99 4.90 13.13 6.28
C MET A 99 4.07 12.23 5.36
N ALA A 100 4.71 11.43 4.51
CA ALA A 100 4.01 10.47 3.65
C ALA A 100 3.33 9.37 4.50
N TYR A 101 4.05 8.82 5.48
CA TYR A 101 3.51 7.83 6.42
C TYR A 101 2.38 8.37 7.29
N GLU A 102 2.53 9.58 7.81
CA GLU A 102 1.47 10.29 8.56
C GLU A 102 0.24 10.53 7.67
N SER A 103 0.43 10.79 6.38
CA SER A 103 -0.68 10.98 5.45
C SER A 103 -1.49 9.69 5.25
N ILE A 104 -0.88 8.50 5.31
CA ILE A 104 -1.62 7.22 5.31
C ILE A 104 -2.52 7.12 6.54
N PHE A 105 -1.97 7.43 7.70
CA PHE A 105 -2.73 7.40 8.96
C PHE A 105 -3.91 8.39 8.94
N LYS A 106 -3.66 9.63 8.53
CA LYS A 106 -4.70 10.66 8.36
C LYS A 106 -5.76 10.23 7.36
N TYR A 107 -5.37 9.64 6.24
CA TYR A 107 -6.30 9.09 5.26
C TYR A 107 -7.24 8.05 5.89
N ALA A 108 -6.70 7.13 6.69
CA ALA A 108 -7.51 6.11 7.36
C ALA A 108 -8.47 6.71 8.40
N ILE A 109 -8.03 7.71 9.17
CA ILE A 109 -8.91 8.45 10.07
C ILE A 109 -10.03 9.15 9.30
N ASP A 110 -9.69 9.89 8.25
CA ASP A 110 -10.67 10.68 7.50
C ASP A 110 -11.69 9.78 6.78
N LEU A 111 -11.25 8.63 6.26
CA LEU A 111 -12.16 7.64 5.66
C LEU A 111 -13.10 7.03 6.71
N ASN A 112 -12.60 6.66 7.89
CA ASN A 112 -13.45 6.18 8.98
C ASN A 112 -14.41 7.25 9.47
N GLY A 113 -13.95 8.51 9.57
CA GLY A 113 -14.78 9.65 9.92
C GLY A 113 -15.93 9.84 8.92
N TYR A 114 -15.63 9.80 7.61
CA TYR A 114 -16.64 9.86 6.56
C TYR A 114 -17.69 8.74 6.67
N LEU A 115 -17.26 7.50 6.99
CA LEU A 115 -18.18 6.38 7.23
C LEU A 115 -19.04 6.59 8.49
N SER A 116 -18.46 7.13 9.56
CA SER A 116 -19.18 7.48 10.78
C SER A 116 -20.24 8.53 10.48
N ASP A 117 -19.86 9.61 9.81
CA ASP A 117 -20.75 10.71 9.41
C ASP A 117 -21.94 10.22 8.58
N LEU A 118 -21.71 9.28 7.65
CA LEU A 118 -22.78 8.62 6.88
C LEU A 118 -23.70 7.78 7.76
N SER A 119 -23.14 7.03 8.71
CA SER A 119 -23.91 6.17 9.61
C SER A 119 -24.73 6.96 10.64
N GLU A 120 -24.22 8.11 11.07
CA GLU A 120 -24.84 9.01 12.04
C GLU A 120 -25.82 10.00 11.37
N GLY A 121 -25.91 10.00 10.04
CA GLY A 121 -26.83 10.84 9.28
C GLY A 121 -26.41 12.31 9.22
N VAL A 122 -25.11 12.61 9.35
CA VAL A 122 -24.55 13.96 9.17
C VAL A 122 -24.87 14.50 7.77
N TYR A 123 -24.83 13.63 6.77
CA TYR A 123 -25.33 13.93 5.43
C TYR A 123 -26.84 13.67 5.38
N PHE A 124 -27.66 14.68 5.70
CA PHE A 124 -29.13 14.55 5.84
C PHE A 124 -29.86 13.79 4.72
N GLN A 125 -29.34 13.78 3.49
CA GLN A 125 -29.95 13.10 2.34
C GLN A 125 -29.28 11.77 1.95
N HIS A 126 -28.14 11.43 2.57
CA HIS A 126 -27.33 10.28 2.19
C HIS A 126 -27.12 9.33 3.35
N SER A 127 -27.30 8.05 3.05
CA SER A 127 -26.92 6.92 3.89
C SER A 127 -25.95 6.04 3.12
N LEU A 128 -25.31 5.09 3.81
CA LEU A 128 -24.48 4.08 3.13
C LEU A 128 -25.27 3.36 2.02
N ASP A 129 -26.51 2.97 2.27
CA ASP A 129 -27.35 2.28 1.29
C ASP A 129 -27.58 3.13 0.03
N ASN A 130 -27.86 4.42 0.18
CA ASN A 130 -28.07 5.33 -0.94
C ASN A 130 -26.78 5.56 -1.73
N VAL A 131 -25.64 5.71 -1.04
CA VAL A 131 -24.32 5.86 -1.67
C VAL A 131 -23.96 4.60 -2.47
N PHE A 132 -24.27 3.40 -1.97
CA PHE A 132 -24.03 2.15 -2.69
C PHE A 132 -25.04 1.88 -3.81
N ALA A 133 -26.24 2.45 -3.74
CA ALA A 133 -27.20 2.41 -4.84
C ALA A 133 -26.78 3.31 -6.01
N ASP A 134 -26.10 4.42 -5.71
CA ASP A 134 -25.53 5.33 -6.71
C ASP A 134 -24.30 4.73 -7.42
N ALA A 135 -24.18 4.99 -8.74
CA ALA A 135 -23.11 4.42 -9.55
C ALA A 135 -21.74 5.04 -9.24
N ASP A 136 -21.68 6.36 -9.04
CA ASP A 136 -20.45 7.07 -8.70
C ASP A 136 -20.09 6.79 -7.23
N GLY A 137 -21.08 6.84 -6.34
CA GLY A 137 -20.92 6.60 -4.91
C GLY A 137 -20.32 5.24 -4.60
N LYS A 138 -20.87 4.16 -5.16
CA LYS A 138 -20.33 2.81 -4.95
C LYS A 138 -18.92 2.65 -5.52
N GLN A 139 -18.64 3.26 -6.67
CA GLN A 139 -17.31 3.21 -7.29
C GLN A 139 -16.29 3.91 -6.40
N LEU A 140 -16.57 5.17 -6.01
CA LEU A 140 -15.65 5.97 -5.20
C LEU A 140 -15.44 5.37 -3.82
N MET A 141 -16.47 4.76 -3.22
CA MET A 141 -16.35 4.07 -1.93
C MET A 141 -15.42 2.85 -2.04
N CYS A 142 -15.60 2.02 -3.06
CA CYS A 142 -14.70 0.91 -3.32
C CYS A 142 -13.28 1.38 -3.62
N GLU A 143 -13.13 2.47 -4.37
CA GLU A 143 -11.83 3.08 -4.70
C GLU A 143 -11.11 3.64 -3.46
N ALA A 144 -11.83 4.27 -2.54
CA ALA A 144 -11.25 4.80 -1.31
C ALA A 144 -10.64 3.69 -0.44
N LEU A 145 -11.37 2.58 -0.24
CA LEU A 145 -10.86 1.43 0.51
C LEU A 145 -9.68 0.77 -0.23
N TYR A 146 -9.79 0.64 -1.55
CA TYR A 146 -8.72 0.12 -2.39
C TYR A 146 -7.44 0.94 -2.25
N LEU A 147 -7.54 2.27 -2.35
CA LEU A 147 -6.40 3.19 -2.23
C LEU A 147 -5.74 3.11 -0.86
N LEU A 148 -6.49 2.95 0.23
CA LEU A 148 -5.91 2.70 1.55
C LEU A 148 -5.04 1.43 1.53
N GLY A 149 -5.54 0.35 0.95
CA GLY A 149 -4.78 -0.89 0.84
C GLY A 149 -3.54 -0.74 -0.05
N VAL A 150 -3.64 -0.03 -1.16
CA VAL A 150 -2.48 0.29 -2.02
C VAL A 150 -1.44 1.13 -1.29
N GLN A 151 -1.85 2.13 -0.51
CA GLN A 151 -0.94 2.93 0.31
C GLN A 151 -0.15 2.05 1.30
N LEU A 152 -0.84 1.13 2.00
CA LEU A 152 -0.21 0.20 2.93
C LEU A 152 0.75 -0.76 2.21
N LEU A 153 0.33 -1.36 1.10
CA LEU A 153 1.18 -2.25 0.31
C LEU A 153 2.41 -1.54 -0.27
N THR A 154 2.26 -0.29 -0.71
CA THR A 154 3.38 0.52 -1.22
C THR A 154 4.35 0.85 -0.09
N ALA A 155 3.86 1.12 1.12
CA ALA A 155 4.73 1.32 2.27
C ALA A 155 5.55 0.06 2.63
N GLU A 156 5.04 -1.15 2.34
CA GLU A 156 5.77 -2.42 2.52
C GLU A 156 6.92 -2.62 1.52
N HIS A 157 7.02 -1.83 0.43
CA HIS A 157 8.20 -1.87 -0.45
C HIS A 157 9.49 -1.51 0.31
N ILE A 158 9.37 -0.69 1.37
CA ILE A 158 10.45 -0.42 2.30
C ILE A 158 10.33 -1.41 3.46
N ASP A 159 11.36 -2.23 3.64
CA ASP A 159 11.33 -3.26 4.67
C ASP A 159 11.10 -2.68 6.07
N GLY A 160 10.40 -3.44 6.92
CA GLY A 160 9.96 -2.96 8.24
C GLY A 160 11.09 -2.39 9.09
N ALA A 161 12.26 -3.05 9.13
CA ALA A 161 13.41 -2.55 9.89
C ALA A 161 13.91 -1.19 9.38
N THR A 162 13.84 -0.95 8.07
CA THR A 162 14.18 0.34 7.48
C THR A 162 13.14 1.41 7.82
N ARG A 163 11.85 1.08 7.78
CA ARG A 163 10.77 1.99 8.21
C ARG A 163 10.92 2.40 9.67
N GLU A 164 11.20 1.43 10.56
CA GLU A 164 11.43 1.69 11.98
C GLU A 164 12.58 2.67 12.21
N ARG A 165 13.70 2.47 11.48
CA ARG A 165 14.85 3.36 11.55
C ARG A 165 14.57 4.77 11.03
N LEU A 166 13.79 4.90 9.96
CA LEU A 166 13.36 6.21 9.43
C LEU A 166 12.50 6.96 10.46
N LEU A 167 11.54 6.26 11.09
CA LEU A 167 10.64 6.85 12.08
C LEU A 167 11.38 7.27 13.35
N VAL A 168 12.33 6.47 13.83
CA VAL A 168 13.17 6.83 14.98
C VAL A 168 14.11 7.97 14.64
N ALA A 169 14.69 7.97 13.44
CA ALA A 169 15.52 9.08 12.99
C ALA A 169 14.73 10.39 12.89
N HIS A 170 13.48 10.34 12.40
CA HIS A 170 12.56 11.49 12.40
C HIS A 170 12.31 11.96 13.83
N HIS A 171 11.92 11.05 14.73
CA HIS A 171 11.67 11.36 16.14
C HIS A 171 12.87 12.07 16.79
N ARG A 172 14.08 11.53 16.60
CA ARG A 172 15.34 12.10 17.15
C ARG A 172 15.71 13.45 16.52
N ALA A 173 15.35 13.70 15.27
CA ALA A 173 15.58 14.98 14.60
C ALA A 173 14.50 16.04 14.92
N ALA A 174 13.26 15.60 15.15
CA ALA A 174 12.09 16.45 15.31
C ALA A 174 11.85 16.96 16.74
N VAL A 175 12.64 16.52 17.74
CA VAL A 175 12.52 16.93 19.16
C VAL A 175 12.49 18.46 19.35
N GLN A 176 12.97 19.24 18.39
CA GLN A 176 12.95 20.71 18.45
C GLN A 176 11.62 21.36 18.00
N SER A 177 10.61 20.61 17.51
CA SER A 177 9.31 21.16 17.09
C SER A 177 8.13 20.28 17.51
N ALA A 178 7.33 20.77 18.47
CA ALA A 178 6.14 20.08 18.98
C ALA A 178 5.06 19.78 17.91
N ALA A 179 5.06 20.52 16.80
CA ALA A 179 4.14 20.28 15.68
C ALA A 179 4.53 19.07 14.81
N ALA A 180 5.80 18.62 14.87
CA ALA A 180 6.36 17.59 13.99
C ALA A 180 6.18 16.14 14.52
N ALA A 181 5.64 15.98 15.73
CA ALA A 181 5.41 14.68 16.38
C ALA A 181 3.93 14.27 16.47
N CYS A 182 3.03 15.04 15.84
CA CYS A 182 1.60 14.74 15.83
C CYS A 182 1.39 13.34 15.22
N HIS A 183 0.75 12.43 15.95
CA HIS A 183 0.47 11.02 15.59
C HIS A 183 1.65 10.05 15.50
N LEU A 184 2.86 10.39 15.98
CA LEU A 184 4.02 9.50 15.84
C LEU A 184 3.77 8.08 16.37
N ASP A 185 3.16 7.94 17.55
CA ASP A 185 2.88 6.63 18.15
C ASP A 185 1.93 5.79 17.28
N ASP A 186 0.88 6.41 16.73
CA ASP A 186 -0.08 5.72 15.87
C ASP A 186 0.52 5.37 14.51
N VAL A 187 1.36 6.24 13.94
CA VAL A 187 2.14 5.96 12.72
C VAL A 187 3.11 4.79 12.97
N CYS A 188 3.80 4.77 14.11
CA CYS A 188 4.68 3.66 14.49
C CYS A 188 3.91 2.36 14.68
N LYS A 189 2.69 2.40 15.23
CA LYS A 189 1.82 1.21 15.33
C LYS A 189 1.38 0.73 13.95
N LEU A 190 0.99 1.65 13.07
CA LEU A 190 0.55 1.35 11.71
C LEU A 190 1.66 0.70 10.86
N LEU A 191 2.90 1.20 10.98
CA LEU A 191 4.03 0.79 10.15
C LEU A 191 4.99 -0.18 10.84
N ARG A 192 4.58 -0.73 11.99
CA ARG A 192 5.35 -1.76 12.67
C ARG A 192 5.54 -2.94 11.73
N SER A 193 6.75 -3.52 11.75
CA SER A 193 7.06 -4.73 11.01
C SER A 193 6.01 -5.82 11.26
N THR A 194 5.24 -6.18 10.24
CA THR A 194 4.21 -7.23 10.31
C THR A 194 4.78 -8.63 10.03
N GLY A 195 6.07 -8.72 9.69
CA GLY A 195 6.76 -9.98 9.38
C GLY A 195 6.51 -10.51 7.97
N LEU A 196 5.71 -9.84 7.14
CA LEU A 196 5.59 -10.11 5.70
C LEU A 196 6.76 -9.45 4.96
N GLY A 197 7.92 -10.11 4.94
CA GLY A 197 9.11 -9.63 4.23
C GLY A 197 9.50 -10.55 3.07
N GLU A 198 9.51 -9.97 1.87
CA GLU A 198 10.20 -10.38 0.63
C GLU A 198 10.20 -11.86 0.22
N SER A 199 9.24 -12.24 -0.60
CA SER A 199 9.39 -13.39 -1.51
C SER A 199 8.72 -13.08 -2.85
N GLY A 200 9.48 -12.49 -3.76
CA GLY A 200 9.06 -12.27 -5.14
C GLY A 200 10.00 -11.33 -5.89
N ARG A 201 11.22 -11.78 -6.22
CA ARG A 201 12.06 -11.02 -7.17
C ARG A 201 11.41 -11.10 -8.55
N ARG A 202 11.01 -9.93 -9.08
CA ARG A 202 10.47 -9.77 -10.43
C ARG A 202 11.48 -10.27 -11.48
N PRO A 203 11.10 -11.15 -12.41
CA PRO A 203 11.95 -11.50 -13.55
C PRO A 203 12.19 -10.28 -14.44
N ALA A 204 13.42 -10.09 -14.90
CA ALA A 204 13.71 -9.05 -15.90
C ALA A 204 12.92 -9.34 -17.19
N ASN A 205 12.24 -8.32 -17.73
CA ASN A 205 11.37 -8.36 -18.92
C ASN A 205 10.01 -9.07 -18.76
N TYR A 206 9.37 -8.93 -17.59
CA TYR A 206 7.99 -9.39 -17.42
C TYR A 206 7.02 -8.59 -18.32
N PRO A 207 6.20 -9.23 -19.18
CA PRO A 207 5.36 -8.52 -20.14
C PRO A 207 4.11 -7.91 -19.47
N GLU A 208 4.28 -6.79 -18.78
CA GLU A 208 3.23 -6.08 -18.03
C GLU A 208 2.05 -5.65 -18.92
N HIS A 209 2.31 -5.27 -20.17
CA HIS A 209 1.29 -4.83 -21.13
C HIS A 209 0.37 -5.95 -21.65
N TYR A 210 0.69 -7.22 -21.41
CA TYR A 210 -0.10 -8.34 -21.92
C TYR A 210 -1.30 -8.73 -21.04
N PHE A 211 -1.35 -8.30 -19.77
CA PHE A 211 -2.35 -8.76 -18.79
C PHE A 211 -3.53 -7.79 -18.55
N SER A 212 -3.78 -6.84 -19.46
CA SER A 212 -4.92 -5.93 -19.35
C SER A 212 -6.23 -6.60 -19.78
N VAL A 213 -6.85 -7.35 -18.87
CA VAL A 213 -8.19 -7.93 -19.05
C VAL A 213 -9.27 -6.88 -18.70
N ALA A 214 -10.47 -6.96 -19.29
CA ALA A 214 -11.57 -6.02 -19.08
C ALA A 214 -12.04 -5.88 -17.60
N LEU A 215 -11.72 -6.86 -16.74
CA LEU A 215 -11.96 -6.83 -15.29
C LEU A 215 -10.69 -6.60 -14.45
N ALA A 216 -9.52 -6.38 -15.08
CA ALA A 216 -8.25 -6.24 -14.37
C ALA A 216 -8.27 -5.16 -13.27
N PRO A 217 -8.91 -3.98 -13.47
CA PRO A 217 -9.03 -3.00 -12.39
C PRO A 217 -9.85 -3.54 -11.20
N GLN A 218 -10.98 -4.21 -11.47
CA GLN A 218 -11.83 -4.78 -10.42
C GLN A 218 -11.16 -5.95 -9.69
N ALA A 219 -10.40 -6.77 -10.43
CA ALA A 219 -9.63 -7.87 -9.88
C ALA A 219 -8.48 -7.36 -8.97
N ALA A 220 -7.78 -6.30 -9.39
CA ALA A 220 -6.77 -5.62 -8.57
C ALA A 220 -7.38 -5.03 -7.29
N MET A 221 -8.52 -4.35 -7.40
CA MET A 221 -9.25 -3.84 -6.24
C MET A 221 -9.66 -4.94 -5.28
N LEU A 222 -10.24 -6.02 -5.80
CA LEU A 222 -10.67 -7.16 -5.01
C LEU A 222 -9.49 -7.85 -4.31
N TYR A 223 -8.37 -8.05 -5.01
CA TYR A 223 -7.15 -8.59 -4.41
C TYR A 223 -6.71 -7.79 -3.19
N VAL A 224 -6.64 -6.46 -3.31
CA VAL A 224 -6.26 -5.58 -2.19
C VAL A 224 -7.30 -5.63 -1.07
N CYS A 225 -8.60 -5.57 -1.41
CA CYS A 225 -9.68 -5.60 -0.43
C CYS A 225 -9.74 -6.89 0.40
N LEU A 226 -9.32 -8.04 -0.17
CA LEU A 226 -9.29 -9.31 0.54
C LEU A 226 -8.35 -9.33 1.74
N PHE A 227 -7.29 -8.50 1.76
CA PHE A 227 -6.40 -8.40 2.92
C PHE A 227 -7.06 -7.73 4.13
N PHE A 228 -8.10 -6.93 3.93
CA PHE A 228 -8.93 -6.40 5.02
C PHE A 228 -9.90 -7.44 5.60
N LYS A 229 -10.12 -8.57 4.90
CA LYS A 229 -10.95 -9.69 5.36
C LYS A 229 -10.21 -11.03 5.24
N PRO A 230 -9.12 -11.24 6.01
CA PRO A 230 -8.23 -12.39 5.86
C PRO A 230 -8.91 -13.75 6.11
N ALA A 231 -10.04 -13.77 6.83
CA ALA A 231 -10.86 -14.97 7.02
C ALA A 231 -11.35 -15.56 5.69
N VAL A 232 -11.66 -14.72 4.69
CA VAL A 232 -12.09 -15.18 3.37
C VAL A 232 -10.96 -15.95 2.69
N LEU A 233 -9.76 -15.36 2.67
CA LEU A 233 -8.55 -15.99 2.12
C LEU A 233 -8.18 -17.30 2.84
N ALA A 234 -8.34 -17.34 4.17
CA ALA A 234 -7.88 -18.47 4.98
C ALA A 234 -8.90 -19.62 5.09
N MET A 235 -10.19 -19.32 5.20
CA MET A 235 -11.21 -20.27 5.65
C MET A 235 -12.37 -20.44 4.66
N GLU A 236 -12.79 -19.37 3.96
CA GLU A 236 -14.02 -19.38 3.15
C GLU A 236 -13.80 -19.92 1.72
N THR A 237 -13.60 -21.24 1.61
CA THR A 237 -13.25 -21.91 0.32
C THR A 237 -14.31 -21.70 -0.77
N ALA A 238 -15.61 -21.68 -0.42
CA ALA A 238 -16.67 -21.48 -1.40
C ALA A 238 -16.65 -20.07 -2.00
N MET A 239 -16.49 -19.05 -1.15
CA MET A 239 -16.38 -17.65 -1.59
C MET A 239 -15.11 -17.43 -2.40
N MET A 240 -13.97 -17.98 -1.96
CA MET A 240 -12.72 -17.92 -2.73
C MET A 240 -12.85 -18.58 -4.11
N ARG A 241 -13.59 -19.68 -4.23
CA ARG A 241 -13.86 -20.32 -5.53
C ARG A 241 -14.61 -19.40 -6.48
N GLU A 242 -15.70 -18.80 -6.02
CA GLU A 242 -16.46 -17.84 -6.83
C GLU A 242 -15.58 -16.65 -7.25
N ILE A 243 -14.75 -16.13 -6.33
CA ILE A 243 -13.83 -15.03 -6.60
C ILE A 243 -12.81 -15.42 -7.68
N VAL A 244 -12.13 -16.56 -7.53
CA VAL A 244 -11.11 -17.02 -8.48
C VAL A 244 -11.72 -17.31 -9.85
N ASP A 245 -12.83 -18.03 -9.90
CA ASP A 245 -13.48 -18.39 -11.15
C ASP A 245 -14.00 -17.15 -11.91
N LYS A 246 -14.41 -16.11 -11.20
CA LYS A 246 -14.98 -14.88 -11.80
C LYS A 246 -13.92 -13.84 -12.17
N PHE A 247 -12.96 -13.59 -11.29
CA PHE A 247 -12.02 -12.47 -11.42
C PHE A 247 -10.60 -12.89 -11.78
N PHE A 248 -10.22 -14.15 -11.51
CA PHE A 248 -8.89 -14.69 -11.80
C PHE A 248 -8.92 -16.00 -12.63
N PRO A 249 -9.77 -16.14 -13.68
CA PRO A 249 -9.90 -17.39 -14.42
C PRO A 249 -8.66 -17.72 -15.26
N ASP A 250 -7.98 -16.69 -15.78
CA ASP A 250 -6.83 -16.81 -16.67
C ASP A 250 -5.72 -15.78 -16.40
N ASN A 251 -5.88 -14.97 -15.36
CA ASN A 251 -4.93 -13.95 -14.96
C ASN A 251 -4.44 -14.16 -13.52
N TRP A 252 -3.28 -14.80 -13.38
CA TRP A 252 -2.68 -15.10 -12.08
C TRP A 252 -1.56 -14.14 -11.69
N VAL A 253 -1.23 -13.19 -12.56
CA VAL A 253 -0.30 -12.12 -12.28
C VAL A 253 -0.98 -10.79 -12.59
N ILE A 254 -1.35 -10.08 -11.54
CA ILE A 254 -2.16 -8.87 -11.65
C ILE A 254 -1.29 -7.62 -11.52
N SER A 255 -1.61 -6.58 -12.28
CA SER A 255 -1.10 -5.24 -12.02
C SER A 255 -1.98 -4.60 -10.94
N VAL A 256 -1.43 -4.40 -9.76
CA VAL A 256 -2.14 -3.76 -8.64
C VAL A 256 -2.21 -2.26 -8.91
N TYR A 257 -1.09 -1.54 -8.88
CA TYR A 257 -1.08 -0.09 -9.09
C TYR A 257 0.19 0.37 -9.81
N MET A 258 0.05 1.28 -10.79
CA MET A 258 1.16 1.91 -11.54
C MET A 258 2.26 0.94 -12.01
N GLY A 259 1.89 -0.22 -12.56
CA GLY A 259 2.84 -1.23 -13.06
C GLY A 259 3.38 -2.19 -11.99
N SER A 260 3.04 -2.02 -10.72
CA SER A 260 3.38 -3.01 -9.69
C SER A 260 2.59 -4.30 -9.92
N THR A 261 3.28 -5.36 -10.34
CA THR A 261 2.68 -6.68 -10.56
C THR A 261 2.82 -7.60 -9.36
N VAL A 262 1.80 -8.41 -9.09
CA VAL A 262 1.80 -9.44 -8.05
C VAL A 262 1.46 -10.80 -8.63
N ASN A 263 2.28 -11.81 -8.31
CA ASN A 263 1.99 -13.21 -8.57
C ASN A 263 1.08 -13.77 -7.48
N LEU A 264 -0.17 -14.11 -7.83
CA LEU A 264 -1.17 -14.60 -6.88
C LEU A 264 -0.77 -15.94 -6.23
N LEU A 265 0.02 -16.77 -6.93
CA LEU A 265 0.51 -18.04 -6.38
C LEU A 265 1.41 -17.83 -5.17
N GLU A 266 2.30 -16.85 -5.25
CA GLU A 266 3.21 -16.51 -4.17
C GLU A 266 2.47 -15.75 -3.07
N ALA A 267 1.65 -14.75 -3.46
CA ALA A 267 0.95 -13.89 -2.51
C ALA A 267 -0.09 -14.64 -1.67
N TRP A 268 -0.77 -15.64 -2.24
CA TRP A 268 -1.81 -16.41 -1.55
C TRP A 268 -1.33 -17.72 -0.93
N GLU A 269 -0.06 -18.09 -1.06
CA GLU A 269 0.50 -19.33 -0.50
C GLU A 269 0.23 -19.50 1.01
N PRO A 270 0.32 -18.44 1.87
CA PRO A 270 0.04 -18.57 3.29
C PRO A 270 -1.44 -18.87 3.61
N TYR A 271 -2.35 -18.66 2.67
CA TYR A 271 -3.79 -18.68 2.89
C TYR A 271 -4.44 -19.96 2.35
N LYS A 272 -4.84 -20.86 3.25
CA LYS A 272 -5.30 -22.22 2.89
C LYS A 272 -6.43 -22.23 1.85
N ALA A 273 -7.50 -21.47 2.04
CA ALA A 273 -8.64 -21.49 1.13
C ALA A 273 -8.28 -20.93 -0.26
N ALA A 274 -7.61 -19.77 -0.29
CA ALA A 274 -7.14 -19.15 -1.53
C ALA A 274 -6.16 -20.04 -2.31
N ARG A 275 -5.14 -20.58 -1.64
CA ARG A 275 -4.18 -21.52 -2.23
C ARG A 275 -4.88 -22.74 -2.82
N THR A 276 -5.75 -23.39 -2.04
CA THR A 276 -6.44 -24.62 -2.50
C THR A 276 -7.26 -24.38 -3.76
N VAL A 277 -7.99 -23.26 -3.81
CA VAL A 277 -8.80 -22.90 -4.98
C VAL A 277 -7.93 -22.55 -6.17
N LEU A 278 -6.92 -21.69 -5.99
CA LEU A 278 -6.05 -21.24 -7.09
C LEU A 278 -5.28 -22.42 -7.72
N HIS A 279 -4.77 -23.33 -6.90
CA HIS A 279 -4.11 -24.55 -7.40
C HIS A 279 -5.06 -25.48 -8.16
N ALA A 280 -6.34 -25.53 -7.81
CA ALA A 280 -7.32 -26.31 -8.56
C ALA A 280 -7.59 -25.71 -9.94
N SER A 281 -7.54 -24.38 -10.07
CA SER A 281 -7.69 -23.68 -11.36
C SER A 281 -6.45 -23.81 -12.26
N LEU A 282 -5.29 -24.20 -11.71
CA LEU A 282 -4.02 -24.40 -12.39
C LEU A 282 -3.82 -25.81 -12.99
N ASP A 283 -4.90 -26.57 -13.19
CA ASP A 283 -4.80 -27.89 -13.81
C ASP A 283 -4.14 -27.81 -15.20
N THR A 284 -3.25 -28.77 -15.49
CA THR A 284 -2.43 -28.80 -16.71
C THR A 284 -3.29 -28.84 -17.98
N ALA A 285 -4.46 -29.49 -17.91
CA ALA A 285 -5.41 -29.50 -19.02
C ALA A 285 -6.04 -28.12 -19.24
N ALA A 286 -6.44 -27.44 -18.16
CA ALA A 286 -7.01 -26.09 -18.21
C ALA A 286 -5.99 -25.06 -18.74
N VAL A 287 -4.75 -25.12 -18.27
CA VAL A 287 -3.67 -24.23 -18.72
C VAL A 287 -3.40 -24.39 -20.21
N LYS A 288 -3.28 -25.64 -20.71
CA LYS A 288 -3.10 -25.91 -22.15
C LYS A 288 -4.25 -25.37 -23.00
N GLN A 289 -5.49 -25.52 -22.51
CA GLN A 289 -6.67 -24.99 -23.19
C GLN A 289 -6.66 -23.45 -23.24
N LEU A 290 -6.28 -22.79 -22.15
CA LEU A 290 -6.14 -21.34 -22.08
C LEU A 290 -5.05 -20.82 -23.01
N THR A 291 -3.87 -21.46 -23.03
CA THR A 291 -2.78 -21.10 -23.95
C THR A 291 -3.23 -21.21 -25.41
N GLY A 292 -3.94 -22.28 -25.76
CA GLY A 292 -4.49 -22.44 -27.11
C GLY A 292 -5.50 -21.35 -27.48
N LYS A 293 -6.41 -20.98 -26.57
CA LYS A 293 -7.38 -19.88 -26.79
C LYS A 293 -6.67 -18.54 -27.00
N HIS A 294 -5.67 -18.22 -26.18
CA HIS A 294 -4.91 -16.96 -26.28
C HIS A 294 -4.05 -16.91 -27.53
N ALA A 295 -3.42 -18.01 -27.94
CA ALA A 295 -2.65 -18.10 -29.18
C ALA A 295 -3.53 -17.79 -30.41
N THR A 296 -4.70 -18.42 -30.49
CA THR A 296 -5.67 -18.12 -31.57
C THR A 296 -6.09 -16.65 -31.53
N ARG A 297 -6.45 -16.11 -30.36
CA ARG A 297 -6.86 -14.70 -30.23
C ARG A 297 -5.75 -13.73 -30.66
N MET A 298 -4.50 -14.08 -30.38
CA MET A 298 -3.33 -13.31 -30.78
C MET A 298 -3.17 -13.30 -32.31
N GLU A 299 -3.25 -14.46 -32.95
CA GLU A 299 -3.21 -14.57 -34.43
C GLU A 299 -4.31 -13.73 -35.10
N TRP A 300 -5.53 -13.73 -34.56
CA TRP A 300 -6.63 -12.90 -35.06
C TRP A 300 -6.35 -11.39 -34.92
N SER A 301 -5.80 -10.96 -33.79
CA SER A 301 -5.47 -9.54 -33.55
C SER A 301 -4.38 -9.02 -34.49
N PHE A 302 -3.45 -9.89 -34.92
CA PHE A 302 -2.39 -9.53 -35.88
C PHE A 302 -2.83 -9.68 -37.35
N GLN A 303 -4.01 -10.24 -37.63
CA GLN A 303 -4.58 -10.36 -38.98
C GLN A 303 -5.47 -9.18 -39.37
N VAL A 304 -5.69 -8.20 -38.48
CA VAL A 304 -6.40 -6.96 -38.81
C VAL A 304 -5.47 -6.05 -39.62
N LYS A 305 -5.69 -6.01 -40.94
CA LYS A 305 -5.14 -5.02 -41.87
C LYS A 305 -5.87 -3.69 -41.77
#